data_AF-A0A9D4Z3D5-F1
#
_entry.id   AF-A0A9D4Z3D5-F1
#
_cell.length_a   1.000
_cell.length_b   1.000
_cell.length_c   1.000
_cell.angle_alpha   90.00
_cell.angle_beta   90.00
_cell.angle_gamma   90.00
#
_symmetry.space_group_name_H-M   'P 1'
#
loop_
_entity.id
_entity.type
_entity.pdbx_description
1 polymer ?
#
loop_
_entity_poly.entity_id
_entity_poly.type
_entity_poly.pdbx_seq_one_letter_code
_entity_poly.pdbx_strand_id
1 'polypeptide(L)'
;MGAALSAPVINDVSTSVADPPVHTKSSHPAVLSDRVKEAIEKHYSHIQPLRVSGRDAATVFAATKTAASSLPRASIVHEDAAAGVLELLDVTALARFKDDVAVRVRQSGNDVVVDVRSASRVGKGDLGANAARIQKYLAAVQAELADAPAAATQAAPAAPGKL
;
A
#
# COMPACT_ATOMS: atom_id res chain seq x y z
N MET A 1 6.42 33.07 -15.44
CA MET A 1 7.04 31.79 -15.82
C MET A 1 7.06 30.91 -14.58
N GLY A 2 6.13 29.96 -14.46
CA GLY A 2 6.06 29.08 -13.29
C GLY A 2 7.19 28.06 -13.35
N ALA A 3 7.98 27.94 -12.28
CA ALA A 3 8.98 26.89 -12.16
C ALA A 3 8.28 25.54 -12.28
N ALA A 4 8.60 24.76 -13.31
CA ALA A 4 8.24 23.35 -13.34
C ALA A 4 8.91 22.71 -12.13
N LEU A 5 8.13 22.34 -11.12
CA LEU A 5 8.62 21.57 -9.98
C LEU A 5 9.11 20.24 -10.54
N SER A 6 10.43 20.11 -10.71
CA SER A 6 11.05 18.86 -11.11
C SER A 6 10.82 17.85 -9.99
N ALA A 7 10.30 16.67 -10.33
CA ALA A 7 10.14 15.60 -9.36
C ALA A 7 11.49 15.30 -8.68
N PRO A 8 11.52 15.02 -7.37
CA PRO A 8 12.76 14.69 -6.69
C PRO A 8 13.41 13.46 -7.34
N VAL A 9 14.75 13.43 -7.34
CA VAL A 9 15.52 12.28 -7.83
C VAL A 9 15.54 11.19 -6.74
N ILE A 10 14.38 10.57 -6.55
CA ILE A 10 14.14 9.37 -5.73
C ILE A 10 13.24 8.40 -6.50
N ASN A 11 13.32 7.12 -6.16
CA ASN A 11 12.56 6.05 -6.77
C ASN A 11 12.04 5.05 -5.72
N ASP A 12 11.84 5.51 -4.49
CA ASP A 12 11.32 4.74 -3.38
C ASP A 12 10.48 5.69 -2.54
N VAL A 13 9.17 5.42 -2.47
CA VAL A 13 8.19 6.27 -1.79
C VAL A 13 7.39 5.41 -0.85
N SER A 14 7.16 5.89 0.36
CA SER A 14 6.30 5.22 1.34
C SER A 14 5.34 6.19 1.99
N THR A 15 4.16 5.69 2.30
CA THR A 15 3.15 6.34 3.15
C THR A 15 3.57 6.42 4.62
N SER A 16 4.43 5.50 5.09
CA SER A 16 4.95 5.48 6.46
C SER A 16 6.47 5.65 6.42
N VAL A 17 6.94 6.90 6.51
CA VAL A 17 8.36 7.24 6.31
C VAL A 17 9.26 6.69 7.43
N ALA A 18 8.79 6.75 8.68
CA ALA A 18 9.55 6.31 9.85
C ALA A 18 9.59 4.78 9.99
N ASP A 19 8.51 4.10 9.58
CA ASP A 19 8.36 2.65 9.65
C ASP A 19 7.71 2.13 8.35
N PRO A 20 8.48 2.02 7.26
CA PRO A 20 7.96 1.68 5.95
C PRO A 20 7.62 0.18 5.86
N PRO A 21 6.61 -0.21 5.06
CA PRO A 21 6.43 -1.59 4.64
C PRO A 21 7.72 -2.18 4.04
N VAL A 22 8.04 -3.41 4.44
CA VAL A 22 9.24 -4.12 4.01
C VAL A 22 8.94 -4.94 2.76
N HIS A 23 9.85 -4.91 1.80
CA HIS A 23 9.82 -5.86 0.68
C HIS A 23 10.54 -7.14 1.07
N THR A 24 9.84 -8.27 1.09
CA THR A 24 10.41 -9.60 1.36
C THR A 24 10.72 -10.37 0.08
N LYS A 25 10.14 -9.96 -1.06
CA LYS A 25 10.33 -10.61 -2.37
C LYS A 25 11.22 -9.85 -3.34
N SER A 26 11.85 -8.76 -2.89
CA SER A 26 12.80 -7.98 -3.68
C SER A 26 14.04 -7.62 -2.85
N SER A 27 15.05 -7.03 -3.49
CA SER A 27 16.31 -6.62 -2.86
C SER A 27 16.28 -5.20 -2.29
N HIS A 28 15.11 -4.59 -2.17
CA HIS A 28 14.98 -3.25 -1.58
C HIS A 28 15.34 -3.28 -0.08
N PRO A 29 16.11 -2.30 0.43
CA PRO A 29 16.42 -2.22 1.86
C PRO A 29 15.17 -2.14 2.71
N ALA A 30 15.17 -2.80 3.87
CA ALA A 30 14.03 -2.79 4.79
C ALA A 30 13.67 -1.37 5.28
N VAL A 31 14.68 -0.52 5.49
CA VAL A 31 14.51 0.87 5.91
C VAL A 31 14.79 1.85 4.76
N LEU A 32 14.13 3.00 4.77
CA LEU A 32 14.43 4.10 3.86
C LEU A 32 15.74 4.80 4.28
N SER A 33 16.54 5.21 3.30
CA SER A 33 17.69 6.09 3.55
C SER A 33 17.23 7.50 3.95
N ASP A 34 18.04 8.22 4.73
CA ASP A 34 17.68 9.57 5.21
C ASP A 34 17.42 10.55 4.07
N ARG A 35 18.19 10.46 2.98
CA ARG A 35 17.94 11.22 1.75
C ARG A 35 16.54 10.97 1.17
N VAL A 36 16.09 9.73 1.19
CA VAL A 36 14.76 9.37 0.67
C VAL A 36 13.68 9.87 1.63
N LYS A 37 13.87 9.73 2.94
CA LYS A 37 12.94 10.26 3.95
C LYS A 37 12.75 11.77 3.79
N GLU A 38 13.84 12.53 3.75
CA GLU A 38 13.81 13.99 3.57
C GLU A 38 13.09 14.38 2.27
N ALA A 39 13.36 13.66 1.18
CA ALA A 39 12.71 13.93 -0.10
C ALA A 39 11.20 13.62 -0.07
N ILE A 40 10.77 12.54 0.60
CA ILE A 40 9.35 12.23 0.78
C ILE A 40 8.68 13.31 1.63
N GLU A 41 9.29 13.71 2.74
CA GLU A 41 8.76 14.76 3.62
C GLU A 41 8.62 16.11 2.89
N LYS A 42 9.58 16.45 2.03
CA LYS A 42 9.58 17.71 1.29
C LYS A 42 8.61 17.73 0.10
N HIS A 43 8.47 16.63 -0.63
CA HIS A 43 7.77 16.60 -1.93
C HIS A 43 6.48 15.78 -1.93
N TYR A 44 6.34 14.83 -1.00
CA TYR A 44 5.27 13.84 -0.97
C TYR A 44 4.61 13.72 0.42
N SER A 45 4.66 14.77 1.24
CA SER A 45 4.03 14.80 2.57
C SER A 45 2.52 14.54 2.56
N HIS A 46 1.86 14.73 1.42
CA HIS A 46 0.44 14.42 1.20
C HIS A 46 0.16 12.92 0.96
N ILE A 47 1.20 12.10 0.73
CA ILE A 47 1.07 10.64 0.55
C ILE A 47 1.11 10.00 1.93
N GLN A 48 -0.09 9.72 2.45
CA GLN A 48 -0.30 9.23 3.82
C GLN A 48 -0.94 7.84 3.81
N PRO A 49 -0.83 7.08 4.90
CA PRO A 49 -1.50 5.79 5.03
C PRO A 49 -3.01 5.97 4.96
N LEU A 50 -3.71 5.00 4.39
CA LEU A 50 -5.16 4.98 4.45
C LEU A 50 -5.60 4.48 5.83
N ARG A 51 -6.42 5.27 6.52
CA ARG A 51 -7.06 4.88 7.78
C ARG A 51 -8.50 4.48 7.52
N VAL A 52 -8.89 3.32 8.00
CA VAL A 52 -10.23 2.75 7.82
C VAL A 52 -10.85 2.49 9.18
N SER A 53 -11.95 3.18 9.48
CA SER A 53 -12.71 3.00 10.72
C SER A 53 -13.91 2.08 10.51
N GLY A 54 -14.33 1.36 11.55
CA GLY A 54 -15.57 0.57 11.51
C GLY A 54 -15.52 -0.65 10.58
N ARG A 55 -14.32 -1.19 10.33
CA ARG A 55 -14.07 -2.44 9.62
C ARG A 55 -12.97 -3.21 10.35
N ASP A 56 -13.02 -4.53 10.34
CA ASP A 56 -11.93 -5.36 10.85
C ASP A 56 -10.78 -5.48 9.84
N ALA A 57 -9.60 -5.86 10.33
CA ALA A 57 -8.39 -5.96 9.52
C ALA A 57 -8.51 -7.00 8.40
N ALA A 58 -9.28 -8.07 8.58
CA ALA A 58 -9.46 -9.11 7.57
C ALA A 58 -10.27 -8.60 6.37
N THR A 59 -11.34 -7.85 6.62
CA THR A 59 -12.15 -7.17 5.60
C THR A 59 -11.33 -6.16 4.82
N VAL A 60 -10.53 -5.35 5.53
CA VAL A 60 -9.63 -4.38 4.88
C VAL A 60 -8.56 -5.09 4.05
N PHE A 61 -7.96 -6.16 4.57
CA PHE A 61 -6.99 -6.96 3.82
C PHE A 61 -7.60 -7.55 2.54
N ALA A 62 -8.81 -8.11 2.61
CA ALA A 62 -9.52 -8.60 1.45
C ALA A 62 -9.73 -7.50 0.39
N ALA A 63 -10.13 -6.29 0.80
CA ALA A 63 -10.24 -5.14 -0.09
C ALA A 63 -8.89 -4.74 -0.71
N THR A 64 -7.79 -4.79 0.05
CA THR A 64 -6.44 -4.52 -0.49
C THR A 64 -6.05 -5.50 -1.61
N LYS A 65 -6.43 -6.78 -1.47
CA LYS A 65 -6.18 -7.83 -2.46
C LYS A 65 -7.05 -7.68 -3.71
N THR A 66 -8.34 -7.37 -3.55
CA THR A 66 -9.25 -7.13 -4.68
C THR A 66 -8.80 -5.91 -5.47
N ALA A 67 -8.48 -4.80 -4.80
CA ALA A 67 -7.94 -3.60 -5.41
C ALA A 67 -6.62 -3.86 -6.16
N ALA A 68 -5.74 -4.73 -5.64
CA ALA A 68 -4.52 -5.10 -6.34
C ALA A 68 -4.83 -5.86 -7.64
N SER A 69 -5.81 -6.76 -7.60
CA SER A 69 -6.23 -7.58 -8.75
C SER A 69 -6.96 -6.77 -9.83
N SER A 70 -7.56 -5.63 -9.48
CA SER A 70 -8.24 -4.75 -10.46
C SER A 70 -7.27 -3.83 -11.21
N LEU A 71 -6.01 -3.72 -10.77
CA LEU A 71 -4.98 -2.94 -11.46
C LEU A 71 -4.39 -3.73 -12.64
N PRO A 72 -4.51 -3.26 -13.89
CA PRO A 72 -4.22 -4.05 -15.10
C PRO A 72 -2.74 -4.42 -15.30
N ARG A 73 -1.83 -3.81 -14.54
CA ARG A 73 -0.38 -4.01 -14.64
C ARG A 73 0.24 -4.57 -13.37
N ALA A 74 -0.56 -4.72 -12.30
CA ALA A 74 -0.09 -5.25 -11.04
C ALA A 74 -0.30 -6.76 -11.04
N SER A 75 0.61 -7.48 -10.40
CA SER A 75 0.47 -8.91 -10.12
C SER A 75 0.87 -9.14 -8.68
N ILE A 76 0.03 -9.87 -7.93
CA ILE A 76 0.35 -10.27 -6.57
C ILE A 76 1.46 -11.32 -6.65
N VAL A 77 2.60 -11.04 -6.00
CA VAL A 77 3.76 -11.95 -5.94
C VAL A 77 3.92 -12.59 -4.56
N HIS A 78 3.30 -12.02 -3.53
CA HIS A 78 3.24 -12.60 -2.19
C HIS A 78 2.04 -12.09 -1.41
N GLU A 79 1.48 -12.98 -0.60
CA GLU A 79 0.37 -12.73 0.30
C GLU A 79 0.63 -13.48 1.61
N ASP A 80 0.49 -12.77 2.72
CA ASP A 80 0.42 -13.31 4.07
C ASP A 80 -0.69 -12.57 4.83
N ALA A 81 -1.91 -13.11 4.71
CA ALA A 81 -3.09 -12.52 5.34
C ALA A 81 -3.02 -12.51 6.87
N ALA A 82 -2.29 -13.44 7.49
CA ALA A 82 -2.14 -13.51 8.94
C ALA A 82 -1.23 -12.38 9.45
N ALA A 83 -0.16 -12.07 8.70
CA ALA A 83 0.73 -10.95 8.98
C ALA A 83 0.22 -9.60 8.43
N GLY A 84 -0.85 -9.61 7.63
CA GLY A 84 -1.37 -8.42 6.95
C GLY A 84 -0.43 -7.90 5.86
N VAL A 85 0.33 -8.76 5.21
CA VAL A 85 1.33 -8.39 4.19
C VAL A 85 0.86 -8.80 2.79
N LEU A 86 1.00 -7.91 1.83
CA LEU A 86 0.76 -8.16 0.42
C LEU A 86 1.88 -7.49 -0.40
N GLU A 87 2.51 -8.21 -1.32
CA GLU A 87 3.49 -7.64 -2.25
C GLU A 87 3.05 -7.82 -3.69
N LEU A 88 3.24 -6.75 -4.47
CA LEU A 88 2.86 -6.66 -5.87
C LEU A 88 4.09 -6.35 -6.72
N LEU A 89 4.06 -6.83 -7.95
CA LEU A 89 4.92 -6.37 -9.03
C LEU A 89 4.08 -5.56 -10.01
N ASP A 90 4.40 -4.28 -10.24
CA ASP A 90 3.82 -3.46 -11.32
C ASP A 90 4.83 -3.38 -12.47
N VAL A 91 4.42 -3.87 -13.65
CA VAL A 91 5.23 -3.80 -14.87
C VAL A 91 4.66 -2.73 -15.78
N THR A 92 5.44 -1.67 -16.02
CA THR A 92 5.03 -0.62 -16.96
C THR A 92 4.80 -1.18 -18.38
N ALA A 93 3.88 -0.57 -19.13
CA ALA A 93 3.46 -1.06 -20.45
C ALA A 93 4.60 -1.17 -21.48
N LEU A 94 5.68 -0.38 -21.31
CA LEU A 94 6.88 -0.46 -22.15
C LEU A 94 7.91 -1.46 -21.60
N ALA A 95 7.52 -2.42 -20.75
CA ALA A 95 8.33 -3.51 -20.15
C ALA A 95 9.73 -3.12 -19.59
N ARG A 96 10.05 -1.83 -19.51
CA ARG A 96 11.36 -1.28 -19.16
C ARG A 96 11.51 -1.01 -17.68
N PHE A 97 10.39 -0.85 -16.98
CA PHE A 97 10.38 -0.59 -15.54
C PHE A 97 9.50 -1.60 -14.84
N LYS A 98 10.12 -2.25 -13.85
CA LYS A 98 9.50 -3.14 -12.88
C LYS A 98 9.59 -2.46 -11.52
N ASP A 99 8.46 -2.32 -10.88
CA ASP A 99 8.35 -1.67 -9.58
C ASP A 99 7.78 -2.66 -8.57
N ASP A 100 8.41 -2.75 -7.42
CA ASP A 100 7.94 -3.56 -6.31
C ASP A 100 7.05 -2.70 -5.41
N VAL A 101 5.92 -3.24 -4.99
CA VAL A 101 4.98 -2.59 -4.07
C VAL A 101 4.80 -3.48 -2.86
N ALA A 102 5.07 -2.95 -1.67
CA ALA A 102 4.79 -3.61 -0.40
C ALA A 102 3.60 -2.91 0.27
N VAL A 103 2.64 -3.71 0.72
CA VAL A 103 1.43 -3.28 1.40
C VAL A 103 1.40 -3.95 2.77
N ARG A 104 1.11 -3.17 3.81
CA ARG A 104 0.95 -3.65 5.19
C ARG A 104 -0.39 -3.15 5.74
N VAL A 105 -1.21 -4.09 6.18
CA VAL A 105 -2.51 -3.85 6.82
C VAL A 105 -2.38 -4.21 8.29
N ARG A 106 -2.72 -3.29 9.20
CA ARG A 106 -2.58 -3.51 10.64
C ARG A 106 -3.64 -2.81 11.44
N GLN A 107 -4.01 -3.40 12.57
CA GLN A 107 -4.85 -2.74 13.57
C GLN A 107 -4.07 -1.58 14.22
N SER A 108 -4.74 -0.45 14.42
CA SER A 108 -4.22 0.73 15.11
C SER A 108 -5.33 1.35 15.96
N GLY A 109 -5.44 0.90 17.21
CA GLY A 109 -6.57 1.26 18.07
C GLY A 109 -7.87 0.70 17.50
N ASN A 110 -8.86 1.57 17.27
CA ASN A 110 -10.15 1.19 16.67
C ASN A 110 -10.16 1.21 15.13
N ASP A 111 -9.07 1.68 14.52
CA ASP A 111 -8.93 1.79 13.08
C ASP A 111 -8.02 0.69 12.54
N VAL A 112 -8.15 0.44 11.24
CA VAL A 112 -7.20 -0.34 10.45
C VAL A 112 -6.40 0.63 9.58
N VAL A 113 -5.08 0.46 9.54
CA VAL A 113 -4.19 1.28 8.72
C VAL A 113 -3.66 0.43 7.58
N VAL A 114 -3.73 0.97 6.36
CA VAL A 114 -3.08 0.43 5.16
C VAL A 114 -1.88 1.31 4.81
N ASP A 115 -0.70 0.80 5.10
CA ASP A 115 0.59 1.39 4.71
C ASP A 115 1.02 0.79 3.36
N VAL A 116 1.52 1.63 2.45
CA VAL A 116 2.05 1.23 1.14
C VAL A 116 3.45 1.83 0.95
N ARG A 117 4.35 1.03 0.37
CA ARG A 117 5.65 1.44 -0.18
C ARG A 117 5.75 0.99 -1.62
N SER A 118 6.26 1.85 -2.49
CA SER A 118 6.51 1.51 -3.88
C SER A 118 7.91 1.96 -4.28
N ALA A 119 8.69 1.03 -4.83
CA ALA A 119 10.09 1.25 -5.17
C ALA A 119 10.44 0.67 -6.54
N SER A 120 11.28 1.38 -7.29
CA SER A 120 11.72 0.97 -8.63
C SER A 120 13.02 0.18 -8.54
N ARG A 121 13.10 -0.95 -9.25
CA ARG A 121 14.31 -1.79 -9.26
C ARG A 121 15.52 -1.14 -9.95
N VAL A 122 15.28 -0.16 -10.83
CA VAL A 122 16.31 0.47 -11.66
C VAL A 122 16.11 1.99 -11.67
N GLY A 123 17.22 2.72 -11.73
CA GLY A 123 17.24 4.19 -11.78
C GLY A 123 17.42 4.81 -10.40
N LYS A 124 17.65 6.13 -10.38
CA LYS A 124 17.74 6.93 -9.13
C LYS A 124 16.51 7.81 -8.92
N GLY A 125 15.69 7.95 -9.95
CA GLY A 125 14.50 8.80 -9.99
C GLY A 125 13.43 8.13 -10.83
N ASP A 126 12.16 8.30 -10.43
CA ASP A 126 11.01 7.69 -11.09
C ASP A 126 10.02 8.73 -11.67
N LEU A 127 10.37 10.02 -11.60
CA LEU A 127 9.54 11.15 -12.02
C LEU A 127 8.15 11.19 -11.33
N GLY A 128 8.05 10.66 -10.12
CA GLY A 128 6.81 10.59 -9.34
C GLY A 128 5.92 9.39 -9.66
N ALA A 129 6.40 8.40 -10.43
CA ALA A 129 5.62 7.22 -10.77
C ALA A 129 5.19 6.40 -9.53
N ASN A 130 6.07 6.23 -8.53
CA ASN A 130 5.77 5.47 -7.32
C ASN A 130 4.75 6.18 -6.44
N ALA A 131 4.87 7.51 -6.32
CA ALA A 131 3.87 8.35 -5.67
C ALA A 131 2.48 8.20 -6.32
N ALA A 132 2.41 8.32 -7.65
CA ALA A 132 1.16 8.18 -8.39
C ALA A 132 0.57 6.76 -8.27
N ARG A 133 1.42 5.73 -8.25
CA ARG A 133 0.99 4.33 -8.06
C ARG A 133 0.36 4.12 -6.70
N ILE A 134 0.99 4.61 -5.63
CA ILE A 134 0.47 4.52 -4.26
C ILE A 134 -0.92 5.17 -4.19
N GLN A 135 -1.06 6.39 -4.71
CA GLN A 135 -2.35 7.10 -4.72
C GLN A 135 -3.43 6.32 -5.47
N LYS A 136 -3.11 5.82 -6.67
CA LYS A 136 -4.04 5.01 -7.47
C LYS A 136 -4.46 3.74 -6.74
N TYR A 137 -3.51 3.05 -6.10
CA TYR A 137 -3.79 1.84 -5.36
C TYR A 137 -4.68 2.11 -4.14
N LEU A 138 -4.34 3.11 -3.31
CA LEU A 138 -5.16 3.49 -2.15
C LEU A 138 -6.56 3.98 -2.53
N ALA A 139 -6.71 4.63 -3.69
CA ALA A 139 -8.02 5.00 -4.23
C ALA A 139 -8.84 3.76 -4.63
N ALA A 140 -8.21 2.76 -5.24
CA ALA A 140 -8.87 1.49 -5.55
C ALA A 140 -9.30 0.76 -4.26
N VAL A 141 -8.45 0.71 -3.23
CA VAL A 141 -8.83 0.13 -1.92
C VAL A 141 -10.04 0.85 -1.31
N GLN A 142 -10.08 2.18 -1.37
CA GLN A 142 -11.22 2.95 -0.88
C GLN A 142 -12.50 2.65 -1.65
N ALA A 143 -12.43 2.51 -2.98
CA ALA A 143 -13.57 2.14 -3.80
C ALA A 143 -14.12 0.75 -3.41
N GLU A 144 -13.24 -0.26 -3.27
CA GLU A 144 -13.63 -1.59 -2.82
C GLU A 144 -14.31 -1.58 -1.43
N LEU A 145 -13.82 -0.74 -0.51
CA LEU A 145 -14.39 -0.60 0.83
C LEU A 145 -15.74 0.15 0.86
N ALA A 146 -15.98 1.02 -0.14
CA ALA A 146 -17.24 1.75 -0.29
C ALA A 146 -18.33 0.87 -0.92
N ASP A 147 -17.95 0.03 -1.89
CA ASP A 147 -18.86 -0.87 -2.60
C ASP A 147 -19.14 -2.16 -1.82
N ALA A 148 -18.23 -2.58 -0.93
CA ALA A 148 -18.48 -3.69 -0.02
C ALA A 148 -19.51 -3.28 1.05
N PRO A 149 -20.63 -4.01 1.22
CA PRO A 149 -21.52 -3.77 2.34
C PRO A 149 -20.71 -3.88 3.63
N ALA A 150 -20.91 -2.92 4.54
CA ALA A 150 -20.37 -3.00 5.90
C ALA A 150 -20.79 -4.35 6.48
N ALA A 151 -19.88 -5.32 6.53
CA ALA A 151 -20.22 -6.65 6.98
C ALA A 151 -20.83 -6.53 8.37
N ALA A 152 -22.08 -6.94 8.49
CA ALA A 152 -22.75 -7.08 9.78
C ALA A 152 -21.85 -7.94 10.67
N THR A 153 -21.53 -7.44 11.85
CA THR A 153 -20.94 -8.20 12.94
C THR A 153 -21.69 -9.53 13.07
N GLN A 154 -21.09 -10.62 12.58
CA GLN A 154 -21.56 -11.95 12.91
C GLN A 154 -21.10 -12.22 14.34
N ALA A 155 -21.93 -11.81 15.29
CA ALA A 155 -21.93 -12.43 16.60
C ALA A 155 -22.24 -13.91 16.40
N ALA A 156 -21.29 -14.77 16.76
CA ALA A 156 -21.51 -16.21 16.77
C ALA A 156 -22.75 -16.52 17.62
N PRO A 157 -23.67 -17.40 17.16
CA PRO A 157 -24.73 -17.88 18.03
C PRO A 157 -24.09 -18.69 19.16
N ALA A 158 -24.36 -18.28 20.41
CA ALA A 158 -24.08 -19.09 21.58
C ALA A 158 -24.73 -20.47 21.38
N ALA A 159 -23.92 -21.52 21.45
CA ALA A 159 -24.40 -22.88 21.41
C ALA A 159 -25.37 -23.12 22.57
N PRO A 160 -26.50 -23.83 22.36
CA PRO A 160 -27.31 -24.30 23.47
C PRO A 160 -26.52 -25.39 24.21
N GLY A 161 -26.17 -25.10 25.47
CA GLY A 161 -25.59 -26.08 26.38
C GLY A 161 -26.53 -27.28 26.52
N LYS A 162 -25.98 -28.48 26.37
CA LYS A 162 -26.59 -29.68 26.92
C LYS A 162 -26.29 -29.70 28.42
N LEU A 163 -27.32 -29.77 29.25
CA LEU A 163 -27.63 -30.91 30.15
C LEU A 163 -29.04 -30.70 30.72
#